data_AF-V5H7K5-F1
#
_entry.id   AF-V5H7K5-F1
#
_cell.length_a   1.000
_cell.length_b   1.000
_cell.length_c   1.000
_cell.angle_alpha   90.00
_cell.angle_beta   90.00
_cell.angle_gamma   90.00
#
_symmetry.space_group_name_H-M   'P 1'
#
loop_
_entity.id
_entity.type
_entity.pdbx_description
1 polymer ?
#
loop_
_entity_poly.entity_id
_entity_poly.type
_entity_poly.pdbx_seq_one_letter_code
_entity_poly.pdbx_strand_id
1 'polypeptide(L)'
;MGPSGPLALQSLALLAQALSLLEAGELAVASFGESVRLLHPLGRPWTREAGANVAGALGFDQGRTRVAPLLRAAEALLPAGPDAARLVLLVSDGRGICS
;
A
#
# COMPACT_ATOMS: atom_id res chain seq x y z
N MET A 1 -7.33 -13.28 11.43
CA MET A 1 -6.18 -12.97 10.56
C MET A 1 -5.47 -14.26 10.19
N GLY A 2 -5.35 -14.57 8.90
CA GLY A 2 -4.38 -15.58 8.47
C GLY A 2 -2.94 -15.10 8.75
N PRO A 3 -1.93 -15.98 8.64
CA PRO A 3 -0.53 -15.65 8.94
C PRO A 3 0.07 -14.57 8.02
N SER A 4 -0.58 -14.25 6.90
CA SER A 4 -0.06 -13.33 5.87
C SER A 4 -0.16 -11.84 6.24
N GLY A 5 -1.15 -11.43 7.05
CA GLY A 5 -1.36 -10.02 7.41
C GLY A 5 -0.19 -9.39 8.17
N PRO A 6 0.28 -10.00 9.28
CA PRO A 6 1.44 -9.52 10.02
C PRO A 6 2.71 -9.44 9.16
N LEU A 7 2.94 -10.42 8.28
CA LEU A 7 4.10 -10.42 7.39
C LEU A 7 4.04 -9.25 6.38
N ALA A 8 2.87 -8.98 5.80
CA ALA A 8 2.68 -7.85 4.89
C ALA A 8 2.96 -6.50 5.59
N LEU A 9 2.52 -6.35 6.85
CA LEU A 9 2.82 -5.16 7.67
C LEU A 9 4.32 -5.02 7.96
N GLN A 10 4.99 -6.13 8.29
CA GLN A 10 6.44 -6.13 8.52
C GLN A 10 7.22 -5.77 7.25
N SER A 11 6.85 -6.33 6.10
CA SER A 11 7.46 -5.99 4.81
C SER A 11 7.26 -4.52 4.46
N LEU A 12 6.05 -3.98 4.67
CA LEU A 12 5.77 -2.56 4.45
C LEU A 12 6.64 -1.68 5.35
N ALA A 13 6.71 -1.99 6.65
CA ALA A 13 7.53 -1.24 7.59
C ALA A 13 9.01 -1.24 7.20
N LEU A 14 9.54 -2.39 6.76
CA LEU A 14 10.91 -2.53 6.30
C LEU A 14 11.18 -1.69 5.05
N LEU A 15 10.30 -1.76 4.04
CA LEU A 15 10.42 -0.96 2.82
C LEU A 15 10.38 0.54 3.12
N ALA A 16 9.41 0.96 3.94
CA ALA A 16 9.26 2.35 4.30
C ALA A 16 10.48 2.88 5.07
N GLN A 17 11.01 2.09 6.00
CA GLN A 17 12.22 2.44 6.74
C GLN A 17 13.46 2.51 5.84
N ALA A 18 13.61 1.59 4.88
CA ALA A 18 14.70 1.62 3.91
C ALA A 18 14.63 2.88 3.04
N LEU A 19 13.46 3.25 2.53
CA LEU A 19 13.25 4.48 1.75
C LEU A 19 13.56 5.73 2.57
N SER A 20 13.12 5.79 3.84
CA SER A 20 13.44 6.88 4.75
C SER A 20 14.95 7.01 5.01
N LEU A 21 15.67 5.90 5.18
CA LEU A 21 17.13 5.90 5.40
C LEU A 21 17.92 6.38 4.18
N LEU A 22 17.41 6.12 2.98
CA LEU A 22 18.03 6.57 1.73
C LEU A 22 17.70 8.04 1.41
N GLU A 23 16.82 8.68 2.19
CA GLU A 23 16.23 9.99 1.87
C GLU A 23 15.70 10.06 0.43
N ALA A 24 15.25 8.91 -0.08
CA ALA A 24 15.00 8.71 -1.49
C ALA A 24 13.52 8.45 -1.76
N GLY A 25 12.97 9.25 -2.65
CA GLY A 25 11.62 9.08 -3.17
C GLY A 25 10.51 9.44 -2.19
N GLU A 26 9.29 9.27 -2.66
CA GLU A 26 8.08 9.47 -1.88
C GLU A 26 7.36 8.14 -1.73
N LEU A 27 6.76 7.92 -0.56
CA LEU A 27 5.99 6.72 -0.27
C LEU A 27 4.51 7.07 -0.18
N ALA A 28 3.68 6.32 -0.90
CA ALA A 28 2.24 6.28 -0.68
C ALA A 28 1.82 4.89 -0.21
N VAL A 29 0.79 4.81 0.63
CA VAL A 29 0.20 3.54 1.05
C VAL A 29 -1.30 3.59 0.89
N ALA A 30 -1.86 2.63 0.16
CA ALA A 30 -3.30 2.44 0.02
C ALA A 30 -3.68 1.01 0.41
N SER A 31 -4.83 0.88 1.06
CA SER A 31 -5.48 -0.42 1.30
C SER A 31 -6.46 -0.73 0.18
N PHE A 32 -6.67 -2.02 -0.09
CA PHE A 32 -7.60 -2.50 -1.11
C PHE A 32 -8.32 -3.78 -0.67
N GLY A 33 -9.36 -4.16 -1.41
CA GLY A 33 -10.24 -5.30 -1.14
C GLY A 33 -11.60 -5.04 -1.79
N GLU A 34 -12.66 -4.91 -1.01
CA GLU A 34 -13.99 -4.46 -1.47
C GLU A 34 -14.04 -2.95 -1.76
N SER A 35 -13.16 -2.18 -1.12
CA SER A 35 -12.95 -0.76 -1.39
C SER A 35 -11.46 -0.43 -1.40
N VAL A 36 -11.10 0.68 -2.05
CA VAL A 36 -9.73 1.21 -2.03
C VAL A 36 -9.70 2.46 -1.15
N ARG A 37 -8.74 2.57 -0.24
CA ARG A 37 -8.57 3.74 0.64
C ARG A 37 -7.10 4.14 0.69
N LEU A 38 -6.82 5.40 0.40
CA LEU A 38 -5.50 5.99 0.61
C LEU A 38 -5.26 6.18 2.11
N LEU A 39 -4.25 5.49 2.66
CA LEU A 39 -3.91 5.53 4.08
C LEU A 39 -2.77 6.51 4.36
N HIS A 40 -1.86 6.68 3.40
CA HIS A 40 -0.74 7.62 3.48
C HIS A 40 -0.48 8.20 2.07
N PRO A 41 -0.64 9.51 1.84
CA PRO A 41 -0.43 10.13 0.54
C PRO A 41 1.05 10.37 0.23
N LEU A 42 1.36 10.53 -1.06
CA LEU A 42 2.63 11.10 -1.54
C LEU A 42 2.86 12.50 -0.94
N GLY A 43 4.12 12.94 -0.90
CA GLY A 43 4.53 14.21 -0.29
C GLY A 43 4.44 14.30 1.25
N ARG A 44 3.79 13.34 1.93
CA ARG A 44 3.78 13.27 3.40
C ARG A 44 4.97 12.46 3.90
N PRO A 45 5.79 12.99 4.84
CA PRO A 45 6.89 12.26 5.44
C PRO A 45 6.43 10.97 6.12
N TRP A 46 7.19 9.88 5.95
CA TRP A 46 6.95 8.65 6.66
C TRP A 46 7.49 8.74 8.10
N THR A 47 6.60 8.61 9.09
CA THR A 47 6.94 8.65 10.51
C THR A 47 6.44 7.39 11.22
N ARG A 48 6.92 7.15 12.45
CA ARG A 48 6.42 6.05 13.29
C ARG A 48 4.91 6.12 13.52
N GLU A 49 4.38 7.34 13.69
CA GLU A 49 2.95 7.58 13.85
C GLU A 49 2.17 7.30 12.55
N ALA A 50 2.70 7.71 11.39
CA ALA A 50 2.12 7.35 10.10
C ALA A 50 2.05 5.82 9.93
N GLY A 51 3.12 5.11 10.27
CA GLY A 51 3.15 3.64 10.26
C GLY A 51 2.13 2.99 11.20
N ALA A 52 1.98 3.51 12.42
CA ALA A 52 0.97 3.02 13.38
C ALA A 52 -0.46 3.24 12.87
N ASN A 53 -0.75 4.41 12.29
CA ASN A 53 -2.04 4.72 11.70
C ASN A 53 -2.37 3.81 10.51
N VAL A 54 -1.40 3.59 9.61
CA VAL A 54 -1.54 2.65 8.48
C VAL A 54 -1.82 1.23 8.97
N ALA A 55 -1.04 0.74 9.94
CA ALA A 55 -1.22 -0.60 10.49
C ALA A 55 -2.59 -0.78 11.17
N GLY A 56 -3.04 0.22 11.94
CA GLY A 56 -4.35 0.20 12.59
C GLY A 56 -5.54 0.25 11.62
N ALA A 57 -5.36 0.82 10.43
CA ALA A 57 -6.40 0.90 9.40
C ALA A 57 -6.58 -0.42 8.60
N LEU A 58 -5.65 -1.37 8.74
CA LEU A 58 -5.64 -2.63 7.99
C LEU A 58 -6.26 -3.77 8.82
N GLY A 59 -7.56 -4.04 8.58
CA GLY A 59 -8.32 -5.09 9.30
C GLY A 59 -8.14 -6.52 8.78
N PHE A 60 -7.78 -6.70 7.50
CA PHE A 60 -7.63 -8.01 6.83
C PHE A 60 -8.84 -8.95 6.98
N ASP A 61 -10.04 -8.38 7.05
CA ASP A 61 -11.33 -9.04 7.23
C ASP A 61 -12.21 -9.04 5.98
N GLN A 62 -11.75 -8.37 4.91
CA GLN A 62 -12.48 -8.27 3.64
C GLN A 62 -12.57 -9.64 2.94
N GLY A 63 -13.77 -9.99 2.45
CA GLY A 63 -14.04 -11.30 1.84
C GLY A 63 -13.73 -11.39 0.34
N ARG A 64 -13.54 -10.25 -0.34
CA ARG A 64 -13.31 -10.18 -1.79
C ARG A 64 -12.31 -9.10 -2.16
N THR A 65 -11.67 -9.29 -3.31
CA THR A 65 -10.78 -8.29 -3.92
C THR A 65 -11.40 -7.78 -5.22
N ARG A 66 -11.75 -6.50 -5.28
CA ARG A 66 -12.23 -5.85 -6.50
C ARG A 66 -11.05 -5.37 -7.33
N VAL A 67 -10.64 -6.21 -8.29
CA VAL A 67 -9.45 -5.97 -9.12
C VAL A 67 -9.57 -4.73 -10.00
N ALA A 68 -10.72 -4.49 -10.65
CA ALA A 68 -10.86 -3.33 -11.53
C ALA A 68 -10.75 -1.97 -10.80
N PRO A 69 -11.43 -1.76 -9.65
CA PRO A 69 -11.20 -0.58 -8.81
C PRO A 69 -9.76 -0.44 -8.30
N LEU A 70 -9.11 -1.56 -7.93
CA LEU A 70 -7.71 -1.57 -7.52
C LEU A 70 -6.79 -1.04 -8.61
N LEU A 71 -6.92 -1.56 -9.84
CA LEU A 71 -6.07 -1.14 -10.97
C LEU A 71 -6.27 0.34 -11.31
N ARG A 72 -7.52 0.83 -11.32
CA ARG A 72 -7.79 2.26 -11.54
C ARG A 72 -7.18 3.14 -10.45
N ALA A 73 -7.25 2.71 -9.20
CA ALA A 73 -6.65 3.46 -8.11
C ALA A 73 -5.12 3.43 -8.19
N ALA A 74 -4.51 2.29 -8.54
CA ALA A 74 -3.07 2.18 -8.74
C ALA A 74 -2.58 3.11 -9.86
N GLU A 75 -3.33 3.20 -10.98
CA GLU A 75 -3.05 4.14 -12.06
C GLU A 75 -3.18 5.59 -11.60
N ALA A 76 -4.23 5.93 -10.83
CA ALA A 76 -4.41 7.29 -10.32
C ALA A 76 -3.34 7.71 -9.28
N LEU A 77 -2.75 6.74 -8.56
CA LEU A 77 -1.67 6.97 -7.61
C LEU A 77 -0.30 7.14 -8.28
N LEU A 78 -0.20 6.80 -9.56
CA LEU A 78 0.96 7.10 -10.38
C LEU A 78 0.78 8.49 -10.98
N PRO A 79 1.39 9.56 -10.43
CA PRO A 79 1.35 10.86 -11.09
C PRO A 79 1.92 10.74 -12.51
N ALA A 80 1.56 11.61 -13.45
CA ALA A 80 2.21 11.66 -14.76
C ALA A 80 3.52 12.46 -14.67
N GLY A 81 4.55 12.11 -15.44
CA GLY A 81 5.80 12.90 -15.49
C GLY A 81 7.02 12.12 -16.01
N PRO A 82 7.95 12.77 -16.73
CA PRO A 82 8.93 12.10 -17.60
C PRO A 82 10.21 11.58 -16.93
N ASP A 83 10.57 12.00 -15.71
CA ASP A 83 11.96 11.81 -15.21
C ASP A 83 12.13 10.99 -13.93
N ALA A 84 11.08 10.35 -13.41
CA ALA A 84 11.19 9.50 -12.22
C ALA A 84 10.67 8.08 -12.50
N ALA A 85 11.48 7.08 -12.16
CA ALA A 85 11.02 5.70 -12.12
C ALA A 85 9.91 5.57 -11.06
N ARG A 86 8.79 4.95 -11.44
CA ARG A 86 7.65 4.73 -10.55
C ARG A 86 7.43 3.23 -10.35
N LEU A 87 7.13 2.84 -9.12
CA LEU A 87 6.92 1.46 -8.73
C LEU A 87 5.62 1.35 -7.91
N VAL A 88 4.71 0.48 -8.36
CA VAL A 88 3.55 0.06 -7.56
C VAL A 88 3.81 -1.35 -7.07
N LEU A 89 3.83 -1.54 -5.76
CA LEU A 89 3.93 -2.85 -5.13
C LEU A 89 2.55 -3.30 -4.64
N LEU A 90 1.99 -4.34 -5.26
CA LEU A 90 0.74 -4.96 -4.83
C LEU A 90 1.04 -6.20 -3.98
N VAL A 91 0.67 -6.15 -2.70
CA VAL A 91 0.84 -7.28 -1.77
C VAL A 91 -0.54 -7.86 -1.45
N SER A 92 -0.81 -9.07 -1.96
CA SER A 92 -2.07 -9.80 -1.76
C SER A 92 -1.78 -11.29 -1.64
N ASP A 93 -2.67 -12.02 -0.96
CA ASP A 93 -2.68 -13.49 -0.95
C ASP A 93 -3.43 -14.10 -2.15
N GLY A 94 -3.89 -13.28 -3.09
CA GLY A 94 -4.51 -13.71 -4.35
C GLY A 94 -5.98 -14.13 -4.24
N ARG A 95 -6.61 -14.00 -3.07
CA ARG A 95 -8.00 -14.43 -2.87
C ARG A 95 -8.99 -13.54 -3.63
N GLY A 96 -9.95 -14.19 -4.29
CA GLY A 96 -11.07 -13.52 -4.95
C GLY A 96 -10.77 -12.91 -6.32
N ILE A 97 -9.61 -13.24 -6.93
CA ILE A 97 -9.24 -12.76 -8.28
C ILE A 97 -9.99 -13.51 -9.40
N CYS A 98 -10.40 -14.76 -9.17
CA CYS A 98 -11.03 -15.63 -10.16
C CYS A 98 -12.52 -15.94 -9.88
N SER A 99 -13.18 -15.17 -9.00
CA SER A 99 -14.53 -15.47 -8.47
C SER A 99 -15.60 -14.43 -8.80
#